data_AF-A0A9D6URD4-F1
#
_entry.id   AF-A0A9D6URD4-F1
#
_cell.length_a   1.000
_cell.length_b   1.000
_cell.length_c   1.000
_cell.angle_alpha   90.00
_cell.angle_beta   90.00
_cell.angle_gamma   90.00
#
_symmetry.space_group_name_H-M   'P 1'
#
loop_
_entity.id
_entity.type
_entity.pdbx_description
1 polymer ?
#
loop_
_entity_poly.entity_id
_entity_poly.type
_entity_poly.pdbx_seq_one_letter_code
_entity_poly.pdbx_strand_id
1 'polypeptide(L)' 'WTVEQQGIAVFAPGVERPLRLSYPEAAVWELLTRGQSSDVTAGKLRAIAHLDESGAEGLVRRQLKAWLAAGLIQRGGADV' A
#
# COMPACT_ATOMS: atom_id res chain seq x y z
N TRP A 1 16.78 -16.79 -11.11
CA TRP A 1 17.23 -15.40 -10.93
C TRP A 1 16.35 -14.83 -9.83
N THR A 2 16.92 -14.59 -8.65
CA THR A 2 16.17 -14.05 -7.50
C THR A 2 16.23 -12.54 -7.62
N VAL A 3 15.11 -11.89 -7.96
CA VAL A 3 14.99 -10.44 -7.88
C VAL A 3 14.92 -10.10 -6.39
N GLU A 4 15.96 -9.48 -5.84
CA GLU A 4 15.93 -8.97 -4.47
C GLU A 4 14.80 -7.94 -4.36
N GLN A 5 13.87 -8.17 -3.42
CA GLN A 5 12.74 -7.29 -3.14
C GLN A 5 13.23 -6.02 -2.42
N GLN A 6 13.91 -5.12 -3.11
CA GLN A 6 14.39 -3.89 -2.45
C GLN A 6 13.26 -2.94 -2.02
N GLY A 7 12.00 -3.25 -2.36
CA GLY A 7 10.85 -2.50 -1.91
C GLY A 7 10.87 -1.06 -2.44
N ILE A 8 10.21 -0.15 -1.73
CA ILE A 8 10.23 1.29 -2.01
C ILE A 8 10.47 2.10 -0.75
N ALA A 9 11.06 3.28 -0.90
CA ALA A 9 11.17 4.28 0.17
C ALA A 9 10.20 5.44 -0.12
N VAL A 10 9.27 5.67 0.79
CA VAL A 10 8.28 6.75 0.71
C VAL A 10 8.77 7.94 1.54
N PHE A 11 8.85 9.10 0.90
CA PHE A 11 9.17 10.38 1.55
C PHE A 11 7.90 11.21 1.61
N ALA A 12 7.50 11.62 2.81
CA ALA A 12 6.35 12.47 3.03
C ALA A 12 6.77 13.73 3.81
N PRO A 13 6.17 14.90 3.54
CA PRO A 13 6.42 16.11 4.30
C PRO A 13 6.15 15.89 5.79
N GLY A 14 7.07 16.32 6.65
CA GLY A 14 6.93 16.20 8.11
C GLY A 14 7.33 14.84 8.69
N VAL A 15 7.74 13.87 7.88
CA VAL A 15 8.28 12.59 8.37
C VAL A 15 9.81 12.64 8.40
N GLU A 16 10.41 12.46 9.58
CA GLU A 16 11.87 12.56 9.77
C GLU A 16 12.67 11.46 9.06
N ARG A 17 12.05 10.30 8.80
CA ARG A 17 12.71 9.16 8.15
C ARG A 17 11.81 8.58 7.06
N PRO A 18 12.37 8.18 5.91
CA PRO A 18 11.58 7.56 4.85
C PRO A 18 10.94 6.25 5.34
N LEU A 19 9.66 6.05 5.01
CA LEU A 19 9.00 4.77 5.26
C LEU A 19 9.47 3.78 4.20
N ARG A 20 10.17 2.73 4.65
CA ARG A 20 10.55 1.61 3.78
C ARG A 20 9.42 0.61 3.73
N LEU A 21 8.95 0.30 2.52
CA LEU A 21 7.91 -0.67 2.25
C LEU A 21 8.53 -1.83 1.49
N SER A 22 8.52 -3.01 2.09
CA SER A 22 8.87 -4.25 1.40
C SER A 22 7.68 -4.76 0.59
N TYR A 23 7.89 -5.81 -0.19
CA TYR A 23 6.76 -6.51 -0.79
C TYR A 23 6.09 -7.39 0.26
N PRO A 24 4.74 -7.50 0.30
CA PRO A 24 3.76 -6.96 -0.66
C PRO A 24 3.29 -5.51 -0.43
N GLU A 25 3.72 -4.84 0.63
CA GLU A 25 3.26 -3.49 0.99
C GLU A 25 3.59 -2.43 -0.06
N ALA A 26 4.74 -2.55 -0.72
CA ALA A 26 5.15 -1.69 -1.82
C ALA A 26 4.16 -1.75 -3.00
N ALA A 27 3.61 -2.92 -3.29
CA ALA A 27 2.62 -3.08 -4.36
C ALA A 27 1.28 -2.44 -3.97
N VAL A 28 0.90 -2.50 -2.69
CA VAL A 28 -0.28 -1.76 -2.18
C VAL A 28 -0.11 -0.26 -2.45
N TRP A 29 1.06 0.29 -2.12
CA TRP A 29 1.36 1.71 -2.32
C TRP A 29 1.33 2.10 -3.80
N GLU A 30 2.00 1.33 -4.66
CA GLU A 30 2.04 1.57 -6.10
C GLU A 30 0.65 1.54 -6.73
N LEU A 31 -0.18 0.56 -6.38
CA LEU A 31 -1.51 0.42 -6.97
C LEU A 31 -2.44 1.56 -6.55
N LEU A 32 -2.42 1.94 -5.27
CA LEU A 32 -3.24 3.04 -4.76
C LEU A 32 -2.80 4.41 -5.28
N THR A 33 -1.49 4.67 -5.37
CA THR A 33 -0.96 5.94 -5.92
C THR A 33 -1.24 6.10 -7.42
N ARG A 34 -1.48 5.00 -8.15
CA ARG A 34 -2.00 4.99 -9.53
C ARG A 34 -3.52 5.20 -9.62
N GLY A 35 -4.18 5.54 -8.51
CA GLY A 35 -5.62 5.80 -8.48
C GLY A 35 -6.50 4.54 -8.55
N GLN A 36 -5.94 3.36 -8.33
CA GLN A 36 -6.75 2.14 -8.23
C GLN A 36 -7.54 2.14 -6.93
N SER A 37 -8.77 1.60 -6.94
CA SER A 37 -9.54 1.42 -5.72
C SER A 37 -8.92 0.33 -4.82
N SER A 38 -9.29 0.33 -3.53
CA SER A 38 -8.88 -0.70 -2.57
C SER A 38 -9.26 -2.10 -3.03
N ASP A 39 -10.46 -2.26 -3.61
CA ASP A 39 -10.97 -3.56 -4.07
C ASP A 39 -10.19 -4.07 -5.27
N VAL A 40 -9.90 -3.20 -6.25
CA VAL A 40 -9.07 -3.56 -7.41
C VAL A 40 -7.65 -3.89 -6.96
N THR A 41 -7.13 -3.15 -5.97
CA THR A 41 -5.81 -3.40 -5.38
C THR A 41 -5.76 -4.76 -4.70
N ALA A 42 -6.75 -5.11 -3.89
CA ALA A 42 -6.86 -6.43 -3.24
C ALA A 42 -6.95 -7.55 -4.29
N GLY A 43 -7.78 -7.39 -5.33
CA GLY A 43 -7.87 -8.34 -6.43
C GLY A 43 -6.53 -8.59 -7.12
N LYS A 44 -5.76 -7.53 -7.38
CA LYS A 44 -4.42 -7.64 -7.98
C LYS A 44 -3.42 -8.31 -7.03
N LEU A 45 -3.43 -7.97 -5.74
CA LEU A 45 -2.55 -8.57 -4.72
C LEU A 45 -2.70 -10.09 -4.60
N ARG A 46 -3.92 -10.62 -4.78
CA ARG A 46 -4.14 -12.08 -4.82
C ARG A 46 -3.29 -12.75 -5.90
N ALA A 47 -3.23 -12.15 -7.08
CA ALA A 47 -2.49 -12.68 -8.22
C ALA A 47 -0.97 -12.53 -8.06
N ILE A 48 -0.50 -11.37 -7.58
CA ILE A 48 0.94 -11.06 -7.54
C ILE A 48 1.64 -11.53 -6.26
N ALA A 49 0.93 -11.59 -5.13
CA ALA A 49 1.50 -11.94 -3.83
C ALA A 49 1.04 -13.30 -3.32
N HIS A 50 0.31 -14.07 -4.14
CA HIS A 50 -0.25 -15.39 -3.78
C HIS A 50 -1.07 -15.36 -2.49
N LEU A 51 -1.72 -14.23 -2.20
CA LEU A 51 -2.60 -14.08 -1.05
C LEU A 51 -4.00 -14.62 -1.38
N ASP A 52 -4.66 -15.16 -0.37
CA ASP A 52 -6.10 -15.39 -0.45
C ASP A 52 -6.87 -14.06 -0.37
N GLU A 53 -8.17 -14.13 -0.61
CA GLU A 53 -9.03 -12.94 -0.65
C GLU A 53 -9.00 -12.16 0.65
N SER A 54 -9.19 -12.86 1.78
CA SER A 54 -9.17 -12.25 3.11
C SER A 54 -7.80 -11.65 3.45
N GLY A 55 -6.71 -12.33 3.09
CA GLY A 55 -5.35 -11.86 3.31
C GLY A 55 -5.02 -10.61 2.50
N ALA A 56 -5.43 -10.56 1.23
CA ALA A 56 -5.22 -9.40 0.36
C ALA A 56 -6.00 -8.17 0.84
N GLU A 57 -7.30 -8.32 1.15
CA GLU A 57 -8.12 -7.23 1.69
C GLU A 57 -7.62 -6.77 3.05
N GLY A 58 -7.27 -7.72 3.93
CA GLY A 58 -6.72 -7.44 5.24
C GLY A 58 -5.41 -6.66 5.15
N LEU A 59 -4.54 -7.00 4.20
CA LEU A 59 -3.30 -6.27 3.94
C LEU A 59 -3.60 -4.83 3.52
N VAL A 60 -4.44 -4.61 2.51
CA VAL A 60 -4.79 -3.26 2.04
C VAL A 60 -5.37 -2.43 3.18
N ARG A 61 -6.32 -2.98 3.93
CA ARG A 61 -6.96 -2.28 5.06
C ARG A 61 -5.97 -1.92 6.17
N ARG A 62 -5.07 -2.83 6.52
CA ARG A 62 -4.03 -2.58 7.54
C ARG A 62 -3.08 -1.46 7.09
N GLN A 63 -2.65 -1.48 5.83
CA GLN A 63 -1.73 -0.45 5.32
C GLN A 63 -2.39 0.92 5.21
N LEU A 64 -3.61 1.00 4.71
CA LEU A 64 -4.36 2.26 4.71
C LEU A 64 -4.50 2.83 6.14
N LYS A 65 -4.85 1.99 7.12
CA LYS A 65 -4.95 2.41 8.53
C LYS A 65 -3.61 2.89 9.07
N ALA A 66 -2.52 2.16 8.81
CA ALA A 66 -1.19 2.52 9.26
C ALA A 66 -0.71 3.85 8.64
N TRP A 67 -0.91 4.04 7.33
CA TRP A 67 -0.49 5.25 6.62
C TRP A 67 -1.33 6.47 6.99
N LEU A 68 -2.63 6.29 7.25
CA LEU A 68 -3.48 7.34 7.81
C LEU A 68 -2.99 7.77 9.19
N ALA A 69 -2.70 6.81 10.08
CA ALA A 69 -2.19 7.10 11.43
C ALA A 69 -0.80 7.76 11.41
N ALA A 70 0.03 7.42 10.42
CA ALA A 70 1.34 8.02 10.21
C ALA A 70 1.30 9.36 9.45
N GLY A 71 0.12 9.85 9.05
CA GLY A 71 -0.02 11.09 8.28
C GLY A 71 0.53 11.01 6.84
N LEU A 72 0.78 9.81 6.32
CA LEU A 72 1.34 9.59 4.98
C LEU A 72 0.31 9.75 3.87
N ILE A 73 -0.95 9.47 4.19
CA ILE A 73 -2.10 9.70 3.30
C ILE A 73 -3.17 10.45 4.09
N GLN A 74 -3.98 11.22 3.38
CA GLN A 74 -5.16 11.86 3.96
C GLN A 74 -6.39 11.00 3.67
N ARG A 75 -7.42 11.07 4.53
CA ARG A 75 -8.74 10.56 4.14
C ARG A 75 -9.17 11.38 2.93
N GLY A 76 -9.35 10.71 1.79
CA GLY A 76 -9.93 11.36 0.62
C GLY A 76 -11.21 12.07 1.05
N GLY A 77 -11.27 13.38 0.83
CA GLY A 77 -12.51 14.13 0.97
C GLY A 77 -13.48 13.62 -0.08
N ALA A 78 -14.34 12.67 0.29
CA ALA A 78 -15.59 12.45 -0.39
C ALA A 78 -16.54 13.57 0.04
N ASP A 79 -16.31 14.76 -0.50
CA ASP A 79 -17.24 15.90 -0.51
C ASP A 79 -16.75 16.90 -1.58
N VAL A 80 -16.97 16.54 -2.85
CA VAL A 80 -17.40 17.44 -3.93
C VAL A 80 -18.22 16.64 -4.93
#